data_AF-A0A0D2MU66-F1
#
_entry.id   AF-A0A0D2MU66-F1
#
_cell.length_a   1.000
_cell.length_b   1.000
_cell.length_c   1.000
_cell.angle_alpha   90.00
_cell.angle_beta   90.00
_cell.angle_gamma   90.00
#
_symmetry.space_group_name_H-M   'P 1'
#
loop_
_entity.id
_entity.type
_entity.pdbx_description
1 polymer ?
#
loop_
_entity_poly.entity_id
_entity_poly.type
_entity_poly.pdbx_seq_one_letter_code
_entity_poly.pdbx_strand_id
1 'polypeptide(L)'
;MPPRLTALPLPCPGRPAAQGVPDVCSVRLGLQERSWYSGGVQTYMQGNEGHVQGNLGLRNLAGACEQWRLTGEYGHRNSFDFQGLFRLPRAGGGDWTPDVSAFRRSTNHGVDSSFADTMRGAELGVTRADGTSRLSYTWGWRSLAAAKNASRPVAAQRGDFLSDALRWSHVVDERDSATVHTEGWGARVASELGGLFPGARHRYAKQRVDWVWAAPLGGGVALNVNLGAGVIWSLDGASQLAGGSSDRSRSTSRGGTPEPRPPQPTAPRPRPGGEAAPLSPTPLAERFFLGGSDSVRGFAYRGLGPSAERRRGRGGGDGGDGGGAAAAAEDPGRDALGGDVFGSLYAGLVTRLPGQLGDLGGCAHAFVNGGSAALLCGAAYGGARRAEGAGAAPETTPLAALGGAVRRRAGELAATCRWSAGLGLVLPTPFGRFEANYVWVLAAQPGDYPKAGLQFGFAASPITPVGP
;
A
#
# COMPACT_ATOMS: atom_id res chain seq x y z
N MET A 1 -12.68 10.71 -29.14
CA MET A 1 -13.29 10.04 -30.31
C MET A 1 -12.29 9.05 -30.87
N PRO A 2 -12.69 7.82 -31.22
CA PRO A 2 -11.86 6.96 -32.05
C PRO A 2 -11.60 7.65 -33.40
N PRO A 3 -10.45 7.41 -34.06
CA PRO A 3 -10.23 7.95 -35.39
C PRO A 3 -11.28 7.38 -36.34
N ARG A 4 -12.09 8.26 -36.95
CA ARG A 4 -12.95 7.87 -38.07
C ARG A 4 -12.06 7.65 -39.30
N LEU A 5 -11.70 6.40 -39.54
CA LEU A 5 -11.17 5.97 -40.83
C LEU A 5 -12.28 6.15 -41.87
N THR A 6 -12.24 7.29 -42.56
CA THR A 6 -13.16 7.58 -43.65
C THR A 6 -12.35 7.45 -44.94
N ALA A 7 -12.51 6.34 -45.66
CA ALA A 7 -11.95 6.18 -46.99
C ALA A 7 -12.79 7.02 -47.96
N LEU A 8 -12.45 8.29 -48.10
CA LEU A 8 -13.01 9.14 -49.14
C LEU A 8 -12.06 9.12 -50.35
N PRO A 9 -12.49 8.64 -51.52
CA PRO A 9 -11.77 8.88 -52.75
C PRO A 9 -11.99 10.35 -53.13
N LEU A 10 -11.18 11.26 -52.59
CA LEU A 10 -11.13 12.62 -53.12
C LEU A 10 -10.22 12.59 -54.36
N PRO A 11 -10.74 12.88 -55.56
CA PRO A 11 -9.91 13.00 -56.74
C PRO A 11 -8.95 14.18 -56.57
N CYS A 12 -7.67 13.97 -56.86
CA CYS A 12 -6.71 15.05 -56.99
C CYS A 12 -7.21 16.02 -58.10
N PRO A 13 -7.26 17.34 -57.86
CA PRO A 13 -7.58 18.27 -58.94
C PRO A 13 -6.45 18.21 -59.97
N GLY A 14 -6.74 17.76 -61.19
CA GLY A 14 -5.82 17.80 -62.33
C GLY A 14 -5.16 16.49 -62.76
N ARG A 15 -5.58 15.32 -62.27
CA ARG A 15 -5.12 14.02 -62.84
C ARG A 15 -6.32 13.14 -63.23
N PRO A 16 -6.45 12.69 -64.48
CA PRO A 16 -7.51 11.76 -64.86
C PRO A 16 -7.39 10.49 -64.02
N ALA A 17 -8.53 9.95 -63.58
CA ALA A 17 -8.60 8.71 -62.83
C ALA A 17 -7.91 7.60 -63.64
N ALA A 18 -6.72 7.18 -63.21
CA ALA A 18 -6.07 6.02 -63.77
C ALA A 18 -7.01 4.83 -63.60
N GLN A 19 -7.36 4.18 -64.71
CA GLN A 19 -8.09 2.92 -64.71
C GLN A 19 -7.39 1.95 -63.75
N GLY A 20 -8.05 1.68 -62.62
CA GLY A 20 -7.46 0.93 -61.51
C GLY A 20 -7.19 -0.51 -61.91
N VAL A 21 -5.95 -0.96 -61.72
CA VAL A 21 -5.63 -2.38 -61.60
C VAL A 21 -6.41 -2.91 -60.39
N PRO A 22 -7.16 -4.02 -60.50
CA PRO A 22 -8.09 -4.47 -59.45
C PRO A 22 -7.45 -4.75 -58.08
N ASP A 23 -6.12 -4.86 -58.01
CA ASP A 23 -5.36 -5.15 -56.79
C ASP A 23 -4.62 -3.93 -56.19
N VAL A 24 -4.82 -2.72 -56.72
CA VAL A 24 -4.11 -1.51 -56.24
C VAL A 24 -5.06 -0.54 -55.57
N CYS A 25 -4.92 -0.38 -54.26
CA CYS A 25 -5.65 0.61 -53.45
C CYS A 25 -4.68 1.61 -52.82
N SER A 26 -4.92 2.90 -53.00
CA SER A 26 -4.19 3.96 -52.29
C SER A 26 -4.99 4.40 -51.07
N VAL A 27 -4.47 4.16 -49.87
CA VAL A 27 -5.09 4.61 -48.62
C VAL A 27 -4.42 5.91 -48.17
N ARG A 28 -5.18 7.01 -48.16
CA ARG A 28 -4.72 8.28 -47.58
C ARG A 28 -5.33 8.45 -46.18
N LEU A 29 -4.47 8.56 -45.18
CA LEU A 29 -4.88 8.78 -43.79
C LEU A 29 -4.86 10.29 -43.50
N GLY A 30 -6.05 10.89 -43.37
CA GLY A 30 -6.19 12.23 -42.81
C GLY A 30 -6.14 12.17 -41.29
N LEU A 31 -5.03 12.62 -40.69
CA LEU A 31 -4.85 12.66 -39.24
C LEU A 31 -4.95 14.10 -38.74
N GLN A 32 -5.61 14.29 -37.60
CA GLN A 32 -5.57 15.54 -36.87
C GLN A 32 -4.62 15.39 -35.69
N GLU A 33 -3.62 16.27 -35.61
CA GLU A 33 -2.69 16.28 -34.49
C GLU A 33 -3.43 16.60 -33.17
N ARG A 34 -3.06 15.89 -32.11
CA ARG A 34 -3.53 16.22 -30.75
C ARG A 34 -2.73 17.42 -30.23
N SER A 35 -3.35 18.20 -29.35
CA SER A 35 -2.65 19.25 -28.61
C SER A 35 -1.36 18.71 -27.97
N TRP A 36 -0.28 19.50 -28.10
CA TRP A 36 1.05 19.24 -27.55
C TRP A 36 1.08 19.37 -26.02
N TYR A 37 0.06 19.97 -25.41
CA TYR A 37 -0.13 20.03 -23.97
C TYR A 37 -1.54 19.56 -23.55
N SER A 38 -1.63 19.07 -22.33
CA SER A 38 -2.86 18.78 -21.62
C SER A 38 -2.64 19.07 -20.14
N GLY A 39 -3.61 19.64 -19.47
CA GLY A 39 -3.50 19.84 -18.03
C GLY A 39 -4.87 19.92 -17.38
N GLY A 40 -4.87 19.82 -16.07
CA GLY A 40 -6.07 19.78 -15.27
C GLY A 40 -5.74 19.95 -13.80
N VAL A 41 -6.71 20.42 -13.06
CA VAL A 41 -6.68 20.45 -11.61
C VAL A 41 -7.88 19.64 -11.14
N GLN A 42 -7.62 18.73 -10.21
CA GLN A 42 -8.61 17.81 -9.67
C GLN A 42 -8.53 17.86 -8.15
N THR A 43 -9.68 17.66 -7.51
CA THR A 43 -9.76 17.51 -6.06
C THR A 43 -10.39 16.17 -5.76
N TYR A 44 -9.83 15.45 -4.80
CA TYR A 44 -10.32 14.14 -4.41
C TYR A 44 -10.03 13.87 -2.94
N MET A 45 -10.67 12.85 -2.37
CA MET A 45 -10.42 12.41 -1.00
C MET A 45 -9.83 11.00 -0.99
N GLN A 46 -8.74 10.81 -0.25
CA GLN A 46 -8.09 9.52 -0.04
C GLN A 46 -7.56 9.44 1.39
N GLY A 47 -7.70 8.29 2.06
CA GLY A 47 -7.10 8.09 3.38
C GLY A 47 -7.53 9.11 4.45
N ASN A 48 -8.80 9.54 4.41
CA ASN A 48 -9.34 10.61 5.28
C ASN A 48 -8.62 11.97 5.13
N GLU A 49 -7.93 12.15 4.00
CA GLU A 49 -7.29 13.39 3.58
C GLU A 49 -7.90 13.86 2.25
N GLY A 50 -8.32 15.13 2.18
CA GLY A 50 -8.62 15.81 0.91
C GLY A 50 -7.33 16.29 0.25
N HIS A 51 -7.18 15.96 -1.04
CA HIS A 51 -6.05 16.28 -1.89
C HIS A 51 -6.47 17.19 -3.04
N VAL A 52 -5.59 18.12 -3.39
CA VAL A 52 -5.64 18.90 -4.63
C VAL A 52 -4.49 18.44 -5.50
N GLN A 53 -4.81 17.94 -6.69
CA GLN A 53 -3.84 17.45 -7.66
C GLN A 53 -3.88 18.30 -8.93
N GLY A 54 -2.75 18.87 -9.31
CA GLY A 54 -2.52 19.46 -10.61
C GLY A 54 -1.73 18.50 -11.50
N ASN A 55 -2.12 18.39 -12.77
CA ASN A 55 -1.38 17.63 -13.76
C ASN A 55 -1.09 18.48 -15.01
N LEU A 56 0.10 18.28 -15.57
CA LEU A 56 0.54 18.87 -16.82
C LEU A 56 1.23 17.79 -17.65
N GLY A 57 0.59 17.37 -18.74
CA GLY A 57 1.14 16.47 -19.74
C GLY A 57 1.63 17.25 -20.96
N LEU A 58 2.89 17.07 -21.33
CA LEU A 58 3.48 17.59 -22.57
C LEU A 58 3.80 16.42 -23.50
N ARG A 59 3.45 16.53 -24.77
CA ARG A 59 3.56 15.44 -25.76
C ARG A 59 4.45 15.87 -26.90
N ASN A 60 5.38 15.00 -27.28
CA ASN A 60 6.15 15.10 -28.50
C ASN A 60 6.90 16.45 -28.67
N LEU A 61 7.50 16.96 -27.59
CA LEU A 61 8.34 18.15 -27.58
C LEU A 61 9.60 18.03 -28.45
N ALA A 62 10.20 16.84 -28.53
CA ALA A 62 11.40 16.51 -29.28
C ALA A 62 11.10 15.83 -30.62
N GLY A 63 9.83 15.63 -30.97
CA GLY A 63 9.42 14.94 -32.19
C GLY A 63 9.61 13.42 -32.17
N ALA A 64 9.95 12.83 -31.00
CA ALA A 64 10.29 11.41 -30.84
C ALA A 64 9.16 10.59 -30.19
N CYS A 65 7.92 11.08 -30.21
CA CYS A 65 6.74 10.48 -29.55
C CYS A 65 6.85 10.35 -28.02
N GLU A 66 7.74 11.12 -27.40
CA GLU A 66 7.94 11.12 -25.95
C GLU A 66 6.82 11.85 -25.21
N GLN A 67 6.58 11.46 -23.95
CA GLN A 67 5.54 12.09 -23.12
C GLN A 67 6.13 12.49 -21.77
N TRP A 68 5.96 13.76 -21.43
CA TRP A 68 6.27 14.30 -20.11
C TRP A 68 4.98 14.44 -19.32
N ARG A 69 4.99 14.06 -18.04
CA ARG A 69 3.89 14.31 -17.10
C ARG A 69 4.46 14.89 -15.83
N LEU A 70 4.01 16.08 -15.48
CA LEU A 70 4.29 16.71 -14.21
C LEU A 70 3.01 16.62 -13.37
N THR A 71 3.11 15.98 -12.21
CA THR A 71 2.01 15.86 -11.25
C THR A 71 2.44 16.51 -9.95
N GLY A 72 1.59 17.37 -9.42
CA GLY A 72 1.77 18.01 -8.12
C GLY A 72 0.52 17.82 -7.28
N GLU A 73 0.68 17.27 -6.09
CA GLU A 73 -0.40 16.96 -5.19
C GLU A 73 -0.12 17.53 -3.81
N TYR A 74 -1.15 18.14 -3.21
CA TYR A 74 -1.09 18.69 -1.86
C TYR A 74 -2.35 18.33 -1.08
N GLY A 75 -2.16 17.70 0.08
CA GLY A 75 -3.20 17.29 1.00
C GLY A 75 -3.35 18.25 2.18
N HIS A 76 -4.56 18.37 2.71
CA HIS A 76 -4.85 19.30 3.82
C HIS A 76 -4.16 18.94 5.13
N ARG A 77 -3.61 17.73 5.28
CA ARG A 77 -2.80 17.30 6.43
C ARG A 77 -1.31 17.39 6.14
N ASN A 78 -0.92 18.22 5.18
CA ASN A 78 0.48 18.45 4.79
C ASN A 78 1.16 17.20 4.20
N SER A 79 0.37 16.27 3.64
CA SER A 79 0.88 15.29 2.69
C SER A 79 1.10 15.96 1.33
N PHE A 80 2.13 15.58 0.59
CA PHE A 80 2.37 16.10 -0.76
C PHE A 80 3.08 15.08 -1.64
N ASP A 81 2.85 15.17 -2.95
CA ASP A 81 3.55 14.37 -3.95
C ASP A 81 3.88 15.23 -5.17
N PHE A 82 5.16 15.41 -5.46
CA PHE A 82 5.63 16.07 -6.66
C PHE A 82 6.42 15.08 -7.50
N GLN A 83 5.96 14.82 -8.71
CA GLN A 83 6.56 13.86 -9.62
C GLN A 83 6.68 14.41 -11.03
N GLY A 84 7.84 14.20 -11.65
CA GLY A 84 8.05 14.38 -13.07
C GLY A 84 8.32 13.04 -13.73
N LEU A 85 7.48 12.65 -14.67
CA LEU A 85 7.57 11.38 -15.40
C LEU A 85 7.86 11.64 -16.88
N PHE A 86 8.84 10.91 -17.39
CA PHE A 86 9.23 10.83 -18.79
C PHE A 86 8.93 9.43 -19.32
N ARG A 87 8.04 9.33 -20.31
CA ARG A 87 7.67 8.08 -20.95
C ARG A 87 8.30 8.01 -22.34
N LEU A 88 9.03 6.92 -22.57
CA LEU A 88 9.66 6.64 -23.85
C LEU A 88 8.66 6.06 -24.85
N PRO A 89 8.86 6.29 -26.16
CA PRO A 89 8.07 5.63 -27.18
C PRO A 89 8.26 4.10 -27.13
N ARG A 90 7.27 3.36 -27.62
CA ARG A 90 7.36 1.89 -27.75
C ARG A 90 8.41 1.56 -28.82
N ALA A 91 9.58 1.10 -28.39
CA ALA A 91 10.63 0.67 -29.31
C ALA A 91 10.13 -0.48 -30.19
N GLY A 92 10.20 -0.34 -31.52
CA GLY A 92 9.91 -1.40 -32.47
C GLY A 92 8.49 -1.99 -32.43
N GLY A 93 7.50 -1.29 -31.84
CA GLY A 93 6.14 -1.82 -31.68
C GLY A 93 5.95 -2.83 -30.55
N GLY A 94 6.97 -3.05 -29.70
CA GLY A 94 6.91 -4.02 -28.59
C GLY A 94 5.83 -3.70 -27.55
N ASP A 95 5.38 -4.71 -26.80
CA ASP A 95 4.27 -4.61 -25.84
C ASP A 95 4.56 -3.84 -24.56
N TRP A 96 5.78 -3.37 -24.38
CA TRP A 96 6.22 -2.69 -23.17
C TRP A 96 6.59 -1.24 -23.44
N THR A 97 6.10 -0.36 -22.59
CA THR A 97 6.36 1.08 -22.63
C THR A 97 7.22 1.45 -21.43
N PRO A 98 8.49 1.83 -21.64
CA PRO A 98 9.35 2.26 -20.55
C PRO A 98 9.04 3.68 -20.10
N ASP A 99 9.22 3.93 -18.81
CA ASP A 99 9.11 5.24 -18.20
C ASP A 99 10.16 5.43 -17.10
N VAL A 100 10.54 6.68 -16.92
CA VAL A 100 11.49 7.14 -15.90
C VAL A 100 10.81 8.29 -15.17
N SER A 101 10.86 8.30 -13.84
CA SER A 101 10.34 9.43 -13.09
C SER A 101 11.26 9.84 -11.95
N ALA A 102 11.21 11.11 -11.59
CA ALA A 102 11.83 11.67 -10.41
C ALA A 102 10.73 12.26 -9.53
N PHE A 103 10.82 12.03 -8.22
CA PHE A 103 9.77 12.43 -7.29
C PHE A 103 10.29 12.89 -5.93
N ARG A 104 9.46 13.69 -5.27
CA ARG A 104 9.53 13.98 -3.85
C ARG A 104 8.14 13.81 -3.27
N ARG A 105 7.96 12.77 -2.47
CA ARG A 105 6.70 12.43 -1.81
C ARG A 105 6.86 12.52 -0.30
N SER A 106 5.86 13.07 0.37
CA SER A 106 5.76 13.08 1.83
C SER A 106 4.35 12.72 2.24
N THR A 107 4.19 11.69 3.04
CA THR A 107 2.89 11.28 3.57
C THR A 107 2.87 11.48 5.08
N ASN A 108 1.90 12.25 5.57
CA ASN A 108 1.76 12.52 6.99
C ASN A 108 0.83 11.49 7.66
N HIS A 109 1.38 10.72 8.59
CA HIS A 109 0.64 9.74 9.41
C HIS A 109 0.52 10.18 10.88
N GLY A 110 0.63 11.49 11.14
CA GLY A 110 0.65 12.04 12.50
C GLY A 110 -0.60 11.73 13.33
N VAL A 111 -1.78 11.70 12.71
CA VAL A 111 -3.06 11.45 13.40
C VAL A 111 -3.16 10.00 13.88
N ASP A 112 -2.82 9.04 13.03
CA ASP A 112 -3.08 7.62 13.29
C ASP A 112 -1.85 6.89 13.85
N SER A 113 -0.63 7.31 13.49
CA SER A 113 0.62 6.60 13.81
C SER A 113 1.75 7.49 14.32
N SER A 114 1.53 8.80 14.52
CA SER A 114 2.52 9.76 15.05
C SER A 114 3.84 9.87 14.27
N PHE A 115 3.84 9.61 12.96
CA PHE A 115 5.04 9.77 12.11
C PHE A 115 4.72 10.42 10.76
N ALA A 116 5.75 10.93 10.10
CA ALA A 116 5.71 11.37 8.71
C ALA A 116 6.81 10.65 7.93
N ASP A 117 6.48 10.24 6.70
CA ASP A 117 7.38 9.52 5.80
C ASP A 117 7.65 10.39 4.58
N THR A 118 8.92 10.75 4.35
CA THR A 118 9.34 11.55 3.20
C THR A 118 10.36 10.78 2.37
N MET A 119 10.10 10.64 1.07
CA MET A 119 11.02 10.02 0.12
C MET A 119 11.35 10.97 -1.04
N ARG A 120 12.64 11.04 -1.40
CA ARG A 120 13.17 11.78 -2.54
C ARG A 120 13.93 10.79 -3.41
N GLY A 121 13.50 10.60 -4.64
CA GLY A 121 14.02 9.49 -5.42
C GLY A 121 13.65 9.51 -6.89
N ALA A 122 13.94 8.38 -7.52
CA ALA A 122 13.60 8.09 -8.90
C ALA A 122 12.95 6.71 -9.01
N GLU A 123 12.21 6.52 -10.08
CA GLU A 123 11.58 5.26 -10.42
C GLU A 123 11.82 4.95 -11.91
N LEU A 124 12.20 3.71 -12.19
CA LEU A 124 12.22 3.15 -13.54
C LEU A 124 11.06 2.19 -13.65
N GLY A 125 10.28 2.31 -14.71
CA GLY A 125 9.10 1.49 -14.94
C GLY A 125 9.05 0.94 -16.35
N VAL A 126 8.43 -0.22 -16.49
CA VAL A 126 7.91 -0.71 -17.77
C VAL A 126 6.45 -1.10 -17.57
N THR A 127 5.58 -0.56 -18.42
CA THR A 127 4.14 -0.84 -18.39
C THR A 127 3.75 -1.57 -19.66
N ARG A 128 3.01 -2.67 -19.54
CA ARG A 128 2.46 -3.37 -20.68
C ARG A 128 1.44 -2.48 -21.40
N ALA A 129 1.37 -2.58 -22.73
CA ALA A 129 0.55 -1.73 -23.57
C ALA A 129 -0.95 -1.82 -23.28
N ASP A 130 -1.39 -2.96 -22.75
CA ASP A 130 -2.77 -3.22 -22.30
C ASP A 130 -3.07 -2.65 -20.89
N GLY A 131 -2.07 -2.14 -20.16
CA GLY A 131 -2.21 -1.63 -18.80
C GLY A 131 -2.45 -2.70 -17.73
N THR A 132 -2.34 -3.99 -18.09
CA THR A 132 -2.56 -5.10 -17.16
C THR A 132 -1.38 -5.32 -16.24
N SER A 133 -0.17 -5.02 -16.69
CA SER A 133 1.07 -5.37 -15.98
C SER A 133 2.04 -4.20 -15.91
N ARG A 134 2.67 -4.00 -14.75
CA ARG A 134 3.80 -3.08 -14.57
C ARG A 134 4.88 -3.71 -13.73
N LEU A 135 6.12 -3.49 -14.14
CA LEU A 135 7.30 -3.72 -13.33
C LEU A 135 7.96 -2.36 -13.09
N SER A 136 8.19 -1.99 -11.84
CA SER A 136 8.89 -0.76 -11.48
C SER A 136 9.97 -0.99 -10.42
N TYR A 137 11.04 -0.22 -10.51
CA TYR A 137 12.11 -0.19 -9.54
C TYR A 137 12.27 1.23 -9.03
N THR A 138 11.97 1.43 -7.75
CA THR A 138 11.99 2.74 -7.09
C THR A 138 13.16 2.78 -6.12
N TRP A 139 13.92 3.87 -6.13
CA TRP A 139 14.96 4.10 -5.14
C TRP A 139 15.05 5.56 -4.73
N GLY A 140 15.50 5.80 -3.50
CA GLY A 140 15.64 7.17 -3.01
C GLY A 140 16.06 7.28 -1.56
N TRP A 141 16.34 8.51 -1.15
CA TRP A 141 16.56 8.86 0.23
C TRP A 141 15.22 8.97 0.95
N ARG A 142 15.02 8.16 1.98
CA ARG A 142 13.81 8.12 2.79
C ARG A 142 14.10 8.61 4.21
N SER A 143 13.23 9.45 4.73
CA SER A 143 13.32 10.04 6.07
C SER A 143 12.03 9.75 6.83
N LEU A 144 12.16 9.06 7.97
CA LEU A 144 11.06 8.83 8.89
C LEU A 144 11.19 9.76 10.09
N ALA A 145 10.27 10.73 10.18
CA ALA A 145 10.17 11.65 11.30
C ALA A 145 9.08 11.18 12.27
N ALA A 146 9.42 11.01 13.55
CA ALA A 146 8.47 10.62 14.59
C ALA A 146 8.17 11.78 15.54
N ALA A 147 6.92 11.91 15.98
CA ALA A 147 6.53 12.90 16.98
C ALA A 147 7.16 12.62 18.36
N LYS A 148 7.24 13.64 19.22
CA LYS A 148 7.85 13.50 20.56
C LYS A 148 7.13 12.49 21.46
N ASN A 149 5.81 12.42 21.34
CA ASN A 149 4.94 11.48 22.05
C ASN A 149 4.75 10.15 21.29
N ALA A 150 5.43 9.92 20.16
CA ALA A 150 5.30 8.69 19.40
C ALA A 150 5.62 7.46 20.27
N SER A 151 4.87 6.39 20.05
CA SER A 151 5.06 5.09 20.71
C SER A 151 6.50 4.57 20.50
N ARG A 152 6.95 3.67 21.38
CA ARG A 152 8.32 3.13 21.29
C ARG A 152 8.64 2.47 19.93
N PRO A 153 7.76 1.64 19.35
CA PRO A 153 7.94 1.06 18.02
C PRO A 153 8.14 2.09 16.91
N VAL A 154 7.35 3.16 16.93
CA VAL A 154 7.39 4.22 15.90
C VAL A 154 8.68 5.04 16.05
N ALA A 155 8.99 5.46 17.27
CA ALA A 155 10.20 6.23 17.56
C ALA A 155 11.49 5.45 17.27
N ALA A 156 11.48 4.11 17.32
CA ALA A 156 12.63 3.28 17.02
C ALA A 156 13.00 3.25 15.52
N GLN A 157 12.04 3.49 14.63
CA GLN A 157 12.28 3.46 13.18
C GLN A 157 12.67 4.82 12.59
N ARG A 158 12.68 5.88 13.41
CA ARG A 158 13.04 7.23 12.97
C ARG A 158 14.42 7.27 12.30
N GLY A 159 14.61 8.30 11.49
CA GLY A 159 15.88 8.62 10.85
C GLY A 159 15.86 8.40 9.34
N ASP A 160 17.04 8.64 8.76
CA ASP A 160 17.24 8.72 7.33
C ASP A 160 17.96 7.47 6.82
N PHE A 161 17.54 6.96 5.67
CA PHE A 161 18.15 5.79 5.05
C PHE A 161 17.87 5.76 3.55
N LEU A 162 18.72 5.04 2.81
CA LEU A 162 18.46 4.68 1.42
C LEU A 162 17.40 3.57 1.40
N SER A 163 16.34 3.79 0.62
CA SER A 163 15.26 2.82 0.41
C SER A 163 15.19 2.47 -1.07
N ASP A 164 14.98 1.20 -1.36
CA ASP A 164 14.75 0.69 -2.69
C ASP A 164 13.70 -0.42 -2.68
N ALA A 165 12.95 -0.52 -3.76
CA ALA A 165 11.91 -1.52 -3.94
C ALA A 165 11.69 -1.85 -5.43
N LEU A 166 11.77 -3.14 -5.77
CA LEU A 166 11.30 -3.70 -7.04
C LEU A 166 9.87 -4.16 -6.87
N ARG A 167 8.94 -3.61 -7.66
CA ARG A 167 7.51 -3.88 -7.60
C ARG A 167 7.01 -4.43 -8.93
N TRP A 168 6.35 -5.57 -8.88
CA TRP A 168 5.57 -6.12 -9.97
C TRP A 168 4.09 -6.08 -9.61
N SER A 169 3.25 -5.68 -10.56
CA SER A 169 1.80 -5.67 -10.39
C SER A 169 1.11 -6.15 -11.64
N HIS A 170 0.12 -7.01 -11.47
CA HIS A 170 -0.70 -7.58 -12.53
C HIS A 170 -2.18 -7.47 -12.17
N VAL A 171 -3.00 -7.04 -13.13
CA VAL A 171 -4.44 -6.87 -12.99
C VAL A 171 -5.15 -7.57 -14.14
N VAL A 172 -6.15 -8.37 -13.77
CA VAL A 172 -7.16 -8.91 -14.68
C VAL A 172 -8.50 -8.35 -14.20
N ASP A 173 -9.25 -7.70 -15.08
CA ASP A 173 -10.56 -7.12 -14.76
C ASP A 173 -11.55 -7.48 -15.87
N GLU A 174 -12.42 -8.45 -15.57
CA GLU A 174 -13.50 -8.92 -16.44
C GLU A 174 -14.87 -8.51 -15.90
N ARG A 175 -14.92 -7.52 -14.99
CA ARG A 175 -16.18 -7.00 -14.45
C ARG A 175 -16.90 -6.13 -15.47
N ASP A 176 -18.21 -6.11 -15.36
CA ASP A 176 -19.09 -5.22 -16.14
C ASP A 176 -18.81 -3.73 -15.89
N SER A 177 -18.39 -3.35 -14.69
CA SER A 177 -18.11 -1.97 -14.31
C SER A 177 -17.06 -1.85 -13.21
N ALA A 178 -16.16 -0.86 -13.34
CA ALA A 178 -15.12 -0.61 -12.34
C ALA A 178 -15.64 -0.02 -11.03
N THR A 179 -16.78 0.68 -11.06
CA THR A 179 -17.36 1.36 -9.89
C THR A 179 -18.39 0.48 -9.20
N VAL A 180 -19.52 0.25 -9.85
CA VAL A 180 -20.59 -0.62 -9.36
C VAL A 180 -20.71 -1.82 -10.28
N HIS A 181 -20.07 -2.91 -9.89
CA HIS A 181 -20.09 -4.17 -10.63
C HIS A 181 -21.31 -5.00 -10.21
N THR A 182 -21.96 -5.62 -11.20
CA THR A 182 -23.09 -6.55 -11.01
C THR A 182 -22.78 -7.95 -11.52
N GLU A 183 -21.78 -8.09 -12.38
CA GLU A 183 -21.35 -9.35 -12.96
C GLU A 183 -19.84 -9.36 -13.22
N GLY A 184 -19.26 -10.55 -13.16
CA GLY A 184 -17.88 -10.80 -13.55
C GLY A 184 -16.95 -10.79 -12.35
N TRP A 185 -15.65 -10.80 -12.63
CA TRP A 185 -14.63 -10.93 -11.61
C TRP A 185 -13.39 -10.16 -12.01
N GLY A 186 -12.52 -9.93 -11.04
CA GLY A 186 -11.19 -9.42 -11.30
C GLY A 186 -10.25 -9.66 -10.15
N ALA A 187 -8.97 -9.62 -10.44
CA ALA A 187 -7.92 -9.85 -9.48
C ALA A 187 -6.77 -8.87 -9.72
N ARG A 188 -6.17 -8.43 -8.62
CA ARG A 188 -4.90 -7.71 -8.61
C ARG A 188 -3.90 -8.48 -7.78
N VAL A 189 -2.76 -8.79 -8.37
CA VAL A 189 -1.63 -9.40 -7.71
C VAL A 189 -0.49 -8.38 -7.70
N ALA A 190 0.09 -8.13 -6.54
CA ALA A 190 1.23 -7.24 -6.40
C ALA A 190 2.32 -7.90 -5.55
N SER A 191 3.53 -7.96 -6.11
CA SER A 191 4.73 -8.49 -5.47
C SER A 191 5.76 -7.37 -5.36
N GLU A 192 6.41 -7.25 -4.21
CA GLU A 192 7.38 -6.21 -3.94
C GLU A 192 8.58 -6.78 -3.18
N LEU A 193 9.78 -6.47 -3.64
CA LEU A 193 11.05 -6.87 -3.04
C LEU A 193 11.81 -5.60 -2.69
N GLY A 194 11.97 -5.33 -1.41
CA GLY A 194 12.68 -4.16 -0.90
C GLY A 194 14.06 -4.49 -0.32
N GLY A 195 14.97 -3.54 -0.43
CA GLY A 195 16.32 -3.64 0.14
C GLY A 195 17.30 -4.48 -0.67
N LEU A 196 17.21 -4.38 -2.00
CA LEU A 196 18.13 -5.02 -2.95
C LEU A 196 19.52 -4.38 -2.93
N PHE A 197 19.65 -3.11 -2.51
CA PHE A 197 20.96 -2.49 -2.40
C PHE A 197 21.84 -3.11 -1.29
N PRO A 198 23.17 -3.16 -1.49
CA PRO A 198 24.10 -3.43 -0.41
C PRO A 198 23.95 -2.40 0.71
N GLY A 199 23.77 -2.86 1.95
CA GLY A 199 23.60 -1.97 3.10
C GLY A 199 22.19 -1.38 3.28
N ALA A 200 21.18 -1.86 2.56
CA ALA A 200 19.79 -1.47 2.80
C ALA A 200 19.38 -1.71 4.26
N ARG A 201 18.73 -0.71 4.87
CA ARG A 201 18.31 -0.76 6.29
C ARG A 201 17.25 -1.82 6.57
N HIS A 202 16.35 -2.04 5.60
CA HIS A 202 15.26 -3.00 5.70
C HIS A 202 15.24 -3.86 4.44
N ARG A 203 15.30 -5.18 4.60
CA ARG A 203 15.12 -6.13 3.50
C ARG A 203 13.83 -6.91 3.69
N TYR A 204 12.96 -6.87 2.69
CA TYR A 204 11.66 -7.50 2.80
C TYR A 204 11.13 -8.01 1.45
N ALA A 205 10.27 -9.02 1.54
CA ALA A 205 9.41 -9.44 0.45
C ALA A 205 7.95 -9.23 0.85
N LYS A 206 7.16 -8.64 -0.03
CA LYS A 206 5.76 -8.31 0.20
C LYS A 206 4.91 -8.86 -0.93
N GLN A 207 3.82 -9.51 -0.56
CA GLN A 207 2.85 -10.06 -1.48
C GLN A 207 1.46 -9.56 -1.08
N ARG A 208 0.70 -9.05 -2.05
CA ARG A 208 -0.69 -8.66 -1.89
C ARG A 208 -1.53 -9.23 -3.01
N VAL A 209 -2.72 -9.72 -2.66
CA VAL A 209 -3.73 -10.20 -3.59
C VAL A 209 -5.06 -9.57 -3.21
N ASP A 210 -5.69 -8.90 -4.17
CA ASP A 210 -7.05 -8.40 -4.08
C ASP A 210 -7.89 -9.12 -5.14
N TRP A 211 -9.04 -9.66 -4.74
CA TRP A 211 -9.97 -10.37 -5.62
C TRP A 211 -11.36 -9.80 -5.44
N VAL A 212 -12.06 -9.65 -6.56
CA VAL A 212 -13.42 -9.11 -6.63
C VAL A 212 -14.24 -10.04 -7.50
N TRP A 213 -15.47 -10.31 -7.08
CA TRP A 213 -16.43 -11.09 -7.84
C TRP A 213 -17.83 -10.55 -7.62
N ALA A 214 -18.63 -10.52 -8.68
CA ALA A 214 -20.05 -10.31 -8.60
C ALA A 214 -20.84 -11.27 -9.48
N ALA A 215 -22.04 -11.58 -9.01
CA ALA A 215 -23.02 -12.35 -9.77
C ALA A 215 -24.44 -11.82 -9.54
N PRO A 216 -25.27 -11.77 -10.59
CA PRO A 216 -26.67 -11.41 -10.45
C PRO A 216 -27.44 -12.51 -9.70
N LEU A 217 -28.24 -12.12 -8.70
CA LEU A 217 -29.14 -13.01 -7.95
C LEU A 217 -30.58 -12.99 -8.48
N GLY A 218 -30.88 -12.12 -9.45
CA GLY A 218 -32.23 -11.89 -9.97
C GLY A 218 -32.93 -10.69 -9.33
N GLY A 219 -34.02 -10.23 -9.93
CA GLY A 219 -34.81 -9.10 -9.41
C GLY A 219 -34.05 -7.75 -9.36
N GLY A 220 -32.98 -7.59 -10.15
CA GLY A 220 -32.12 -6.39 -10.12
C GLY A 220 -31.12 -6.34 -8.98
N VAL A 221 -30.98 -7.44 -8.22
CA VAL A 221 -30.00 -7.59 -7.13
C VAL A 221 -28.77 -8.36 -7.61
N ALA A 222 -27.58 -7.90 -7.23
CA ALA A 222 -26.31 -8.58 -7.42
C ALA A 222 -25.63 -8.85 -6.08
N LEU A 223 -24.93 -9.99 -5.99
CA LEU A 223 -24.05 -10.32 -4.88
C LEU A 223 -22.63 -9.89 -5.24
N ASN A 224 -21.99 -9.11 -4.37
CA ASN A 224 -20.60 -8.67 -4.53
C ASN A 224 -19.76 -9.24 -3.39
N VAL A 225 -18.63 -9.86 -3.73
CA VAL A 225 -17.65 -10.39 -2.79
C VAL A 225 -16.28 -9.82 -3.13
N ASN A 226 -15.63 -9.19 -2.15
CA ASN A 226 -14.23 -8.77 -2.25
C ASN A 226 -13.41 -9.47 -1.19
N LEU A 227 -12.28 -10.03 -1.60
CA LEU A 227 -11.29 -10.64 -0.73
C LEU A 227 -9.97 -9.87 -0.88
N GLY A 228 -9.32 -9.60 0.24
CA GLY A 228 -7.99 -9.02 0.26
C GLY A 228 -7.10 -9.81 1.20
N ALA A 229 -5.89 -10.12 0.77
CA ALA A 229 -4.91 -10.80 1.61
C ALA A 229 -3.51 -10.28 1.29
N GLY A 230 -2.64 -10.30 2.29
CA GLY A 230 -1.25 -9.98 2.06
C GLY A 230 -0.33 -10.40 3.19
N VAL A 231 0.94 -10.54 2.83
CA VAL A 231 2.02 -10.91 3.72
C VAL A 231 3.28 -10.11 3.42
N ILE A 232 3.98 -9.69 4.46
CA ILE A 232 5.31 -9.07 4.43
C ILE A 232 6.23 -9.96 5.23
N TRP A 233 7.36 -10.28 4.63
CA TRP A 233 8.36 -11.13 5.21
C TRP A 233 9.69 -10.37 5.29
N SER A 234 10.24 -10.26 6.50
CA SER A 234 11.59 -9.69 6.70
C SER A 234 12.63 -10.72 6.27
N LEU A 235 13.42 -10.35 5.25
CA LEU A 235 14.51 -11.19 4.72
C LEU A 235 15.72 -11.20 5.67
N ASP A 236 15.85 -10.15 6.49
CA ASP A 236 16.88 -10.06 7.52
C ASP A 236 16.64 -11.07 8.66
N GLY A 237 15.36 -11.41 8.94
CA GLY A 237 15.00 -12.39 9.96
C GLY A 237 15.08 -13.85 9.52
N ALA A 238 14.98 -14.12 8.22
CA ALA A 238 15.10 -15.45 7.65
C ALA A 238 16.50 -16.06 7.82
N SER A 239 17.54 -15.22 7.75
CA SER A 239 18.92 -15.64 7.96
C SER A 239 19.21 -16.09 9.40
N GLN A 240 18.50 -15.52 10.39
CA GLN A 240 18.64 -15.88 11.80
C GLN A 240 17.80 -17.09 12.21
N LEU A 241 16.69 -17.39 11.51
CA LEU A 241 15.89 -18.61 11.72
C LEU A 241 16.54 -19.87 11.10
N ALA A 242 17.31 -19.70 10.01
CA ALA A 242 18.07 -20.78 9.38
C ALA A 242 19.43 -21.04 10.05
N GLY A 243 19.98 -20.05 10.78
CA GLY A 243 21.22 -20.15 11.54
C GLY A 243 21.01 -20.76 12.92
N GLY A 244 20.87 -22.09 13.00
CA GLY A 244 21.01 -22.81 14.25
C GLY A 244 22.33 -22.41 14.92
N SER A 245 22.28 -22.01 16.19
CA SER A 245 23.45 -21.63 16.98
C SER A 245 24.48 -22.76 16.94
N SER A 246 25.57 -22.60 16.20
CA SER A 246 26.73 -23.45 16.36
C SER A 246 27.46 -23.01 17.63
N ASP A 247 26.98 -23.54 18.75
CA ASP A 247 27.64 -23.45 20.04
C ASP A 247 28.98 -24.19 19.94
N ARG A 248 30.09 -23.45 19.88
CA ARG A 248 31.43 -24.02 19.96
C ARG A 248 31.94 -23.93 21.39
N SER A 249 31.66 -25.01 22.12
CA SER A 249 32.48 -25.67 23.13
C SER A 249 33.38 -24.77 23.99
N ARG A 250 32.92 -24.47 25.20
CA ARG A 250 33.76 -24.03 26.31
C ARG A 250 34.53 -25.25 26.85
N SER A 251 35.80 -25.37 26.51
CA SER A 251 36.69 -26.34 27.16
C SER A 251 37.16 -25.78 28.50
N THR A 252 36.96 -26.55 29.56
CA THR A 252 37.46 -26.25 30.90
C THR A 252 38.81 -26.92 31.09
N SER A 253 39.88 -26.16 31.31
CA SER A 253 41.12 -26.68 31.89
C SER A 253 41.54 -25.83 33.08
N ARG A 254 41.52 -26.45 34.26
CA ARG A 254 42.10 -25.98 35.53
C ARG A 254 43.63 -26.14 35.49
N GLY A 255 44.34 -25.21 36.13
CA GLY A 255 45.66 -25.47 36.76
C GLY A 255 46.77 -24.51 36.33
N GLY A 256 47.25 -23.67 37.25
CA GLY A 256 48.50 -22.89 37.09
C GLY A 256 48.55 -21.62 37.96
N THR A 257 49.49 -21.59 38.90
CA THR A 257 49.82 -20.55 39.91
C THR A 257 50.20 -19.18 39.30
N PRO A 258 50.09 -18.04 40.02
CA PRO A 258 50.32 -16.72 39.45
C PRO A 258 51.78 -16.24 39.63
N GLU A 259 52.38 -15.72 38.55
CA GLU A 259 53.61 -14.94 38.58
C GLU A 259 53.32 -13.53 37.99
N PRO A 260 53.83 -12.42 38.56
CA PRO A 260 53.44 -11.09 38.13
C PRO A 260 54.25 -10.60 36.91
N ARG A 261 53.57 -10.31 35.80
CA ARG A 261 54.13 -9.62 34.62
C ARG A 261 53.90 -8.10 34.66
N PRO A 262 54.79 -7.29 34.06
CA PRO A 262 54.73 -5.82 34.09
C PRO A 262 53.60 -5.25 33.22
N PRO A 263 53.18 -3.98 33.45
CA PRO A 263 51.98 -3.41 32.84
C PRO A 263 52.14 -3.19 31.33
N GLN A 264 51.27 -3.81 30.53
CA GLN A 264 51.12 -3.53 29.10
C GLN A 264 50.06 -2.43 28.86
N PRO A 265 50.22 -1.62 27.79
CA PRO A 265 49.28 -0.56 27.46
C PRO A 265 47.90 -1.11 27.11
N THR A 266 46.85 -0.47 27.66
CA THR A 266 45.46 -0.89 27.57
C THR A 266 44.93 -0.80 26.13
N ALA A 267 44.84 -1.94 25.45
CA ALA A 267 43.96 -2.09 24.30
C ALA A 267 42.48 -2.00 24.74
N PRO A 268 41.58 -1.45 23.91
CA PRO A 268 40.17 -1.34 24.26
C PRO A 268 39.56 -2.73 24.49
N ARG A 269 38.84 -2.89 25.61
CA ARG A 269 38.19 -4.14 25.99
C ARG A 269 37.25 -4.60 24.86
N PRO A 270 37.34 -5.86 24.40
CA PRO A 270 36.32 -6.42 23.51
C PRO A 270 34.99 -6.46 24.28
N ARG A 271 33.92 -5.96 23.66
CA ARG A 271 32.58 -5.97 24.25
C ARG A 271 32.18 -7.42 24.54
N PRO A 272 31.69 -7.74 25.75
CA PRO A 272 31.24 -9.09 26.06
C PRO A 272 29.93 -9.37 25.31
N GLY A 273 29.90 -10.50 24.61
CA GLY A 273 28.69 -11.06 24.01
C GLY A 273 28.28 -10.42 22.69
N GLY A 274 28.43 -11.16 21.60
CA GLY A 274 27.67 -10.90 20.38
C GLY A 274 26.20 -11.13 20.68
N GLU A 275 25.53 -10.11 21.20
CA GLU A 275 24.07 -10.04 21.19
C GLU A 275 23.66 -10.06 19.72
N ALA A 276 22.91 -11.09 19.31
CA ALA A 276 22.40 -11.19 17.96
C ALA A 276 21.76 -9.85 17.58
N ALA A 277 22.22 -9.23 16.49
CA ALA A 277 21.66 -7.97 16.03
C ALA A 277 20.14 -8.12 16.00
N PRO A 278 19.39 -7.25 16.72
CA PRO A 278 17.95 -7.41 16.84
C PRO A 278 17.36 -7.46 15.44
N LEU A 279 16.52 -8.46 15.18
CA LEU A 279 15.82 -8.67 13.91
C LEU A 279 15.39 -7.31 13.35
N SER A 280 15.90 -6.92 12.18
CA SER A 280 15.47 -5.67 11.52
C SER A 280 13.97 -5.79 11.30
N PRO A 281 13.17 -4.98 12.00
CA PRO A 281 11.75 -5.17 11.93
C PRO A 281 11.23 -4.64 10.59
N THR A 282 10.06 -5.13 10.20
CA THR A 282 9.40 -4.67 8.97
C THR A 282 9.19 -3.14 9.03
N PRO A 283 9.54 -2.42 7.95
CA PRO A 283 9.41 -0.97 7.92
C PRO A 283 7.94 -0.56 8.07
N LEU A 284 7.67 0.39 8.98
CA LEU A 284 6.33 0.79 9.39
C LEU A 284 5.46 1.24 8.21
N ALA A 285 6.08 1.98 7.29
CA ALA A 285 5.41 2.52 6.12
C ALA A 285 5.08 1.46 5.06
N GLU A 286 5.65 0.26 5.14
CA GLU A 286 5.32 -0.85 4.22
C GLU A 286 4.23 -1.78 4.73
N ARG A 287 3.88 -1.69 6.01
CA ARG A 287 2.90 -2.56 6.66
C ARG A 287 1.49 -2.40 6.11
N PHE A 288 0.69 -3.42 6.34
CA PHE A 288 -0.72 -3.38 6.00
C PHE A 288 -1.51 -2.71 7.11
N PHE A 289 -2.32 -1.73 6.74
CA PHE A 289 -3.25 -1.05 7.63
C PHE A 289 -4.67 -1.31 7.17
N LEU A 290 -5.56 -1.51 8.13
CA LEU A 290 -6.98 -1.76 7.90
C LEU A 290 -7.83 -0.73 8.62
N GLY A 291 -9.04 -0.54 8.11
CA GLY A 291 -10.00 0.43 8.64
C GLY A 291 -10.09 1.70 7.78
N GLY A 292 -11.28 2.27 7.71
CA GLY A 292 -11.64 3.33 6.77
C GLY A 292 -12.82 2.93 5.90
N SER A 293 -13.29 3.86 5.06
CA SER A 293 -14.40 3.61 4.12
C SER A 293 -13.98 2.82 2.89
N ASP A 294 -12.68 2.80 2.57
CA ASP A 294 -12.03 2.09 1.46
C ASP A 294 -11.49 0.70 1.85
N SER A 295 -11.59 0.34 3.13
CA SER A 295 -11.09 -0.92 3.70
C SER A 295 -12.19 -1.61 4.51
N VAL A 296 -11.98 -1.83 5.82
CA VAL A 296 -12.97 -2.37 6.74
C VAL A 296 -13.83 -1.23 7.31
N ARG A 297 -15.07 -1.14 6.82
CA ARG A 297 -16.06 -0.13 7.23
C ARG A 297 -16.42 -0.28 8.70
N GLY A 298 -16.83 0.81 9.34
CA GLY A 298 -17.15 0.82 10.77
C GLY A 298 -15.95 0.95 11.71
N PHE A 299 -14.74 1.12 11.16
CA PHE A 299 -13.53 1.43 11.91
C PHE A 299 -12.91 2.74 11.41
N ALA A 300 -12.20 3.45 12.28
CA ALA A 300 -11.41 4.60 11.88
C ALA A 300 -10.38 4.23 10.81
N TYR A 301 -9.94 5.21 10.02
CA TYR A 301 -8.82 5.03 9.09
C TYR A 301 -7.60 4.52 9.85
N ARG A 302 -7.01 3.39 9.39
CA ARG A 302 -5.93 2.68 10.09
C ARG A 302 -6.25 2.26 11.54
N GLY A 303 -7.53 2.20 11.89
CA GLY A 303 -8.02 1.95 13.24
C GLY A 303 -8.18 0.47 13.62
N LEU A 304 -7.80 -0.46 12.74
CA LEU A 304 -7.91 -1.90 12.96
C LEU A 304 -6.53 -2.56 12.87
N GLY A 305 -6.17 -3.30 13.92
CA GLY A 305 -4.96 -4.12 13.95
C GLY A 305 -3.99 -3.76 15.07
N PRO A 306 -2.71 -4.19 14.99
CA PRO A 306 -1.73 -3.96 16.03
C PRO A 306 -1.51 -2.46 16.28
N SER A 307 -1.58 -2.04 17.54
CA SER A 307 -1.36 -0.67 17.97
C SER A 307 -0.47 -0.61 19.21
N ALA A 308 0.19 0.53 19.43
CA ALA A 308 1.01 0.76 20.62
C ALA A 308 0.69 2.10 21.26
N GLU A 309 0.74 2.15 22.59
CA GLU A 309 0.48 3.36 23.34
C GLU A 309 1.50 4.45 23.04
N ARG A 310 1.02 5.68 22.83
CA ARG A 310 1.89 6.85 22.73
C ARG A 310 2.62 7.04 24.05
N ARG A 311 3.85 7.54 23.94
CA ARG A 311 4.63 7.93 25.12
C ARG A 311 3.93 9.12 25.76
N ARG A 312 3.64 9.01 27.06
CA ARG A 312 3.20 10.17 27.84
C ARG A 312 4.27 11.24 27.71
N GLY A 313 3.87 12.44 27.30
CA GLY A 313 4.75 13.59 27.42
C GLY A 313 5.14 13.73 28.88
N ARG A 314 6.43 13.93 29.16
CA ARG A 314 6.83 14.44 30.47
C ARG A 314 6.21 15.83 30.55
N GLY A 315 5.05 15.96 31.19
CA GLY A 315 4.46 17.26 31.47
C GLY A 315 5.53 18.13 32.09
N GLY A 316 5.72 19.33 31.56
CA GLY A 316 6.49 20.35 32.24
C GLY A 316 5.76 20.64 33.55
N GLY A 317 6.16 19.97 34.62
CA GLY A 317 5.91 20.47 35.96
C GLY A 317 6.83 21.65 36.16
N ASP A 318 6.36 22.83 35.76
CA ASP A 318 6.81 24.06 36.38
C ASP A 318 5.64 24.59 37.20
N GLY A 319 5.96 24.97 38.44
CA GLY A 319 4.98 25.18 39.51
C GLY A 319 3.99 26.28 39.20
N GLY A 320 2.72 26.01 39.49
CA GLY A 320 1.64 26.99 39.50
C GLY A 320 0.43 26.40 40.18
N ASP A 321 0.29 26.68 41.48
CA ASP A 321 -0.92 26.41 42.25
C ASP A 321 -2.14 27.05 41.59
N GLY A 322 -3.21 26.26 41.41
CA GLY A 322 -4.50 26.81 40.98
C GLY A 322 -5.51 25.77 40.52
N GLY A 323 -6.40 25.37 41.44
CA GLY A 323 -7.81 25.06 41.15
C GLY A 323 -8.09 23.79 40.33
N GLY A 324 -8.44 22.70 41.04
CA GLY A 324 -8.89 21.46 40.42
C GLY A 324 -10.17 21.62 39.60
N ALA A 325 -10.03 21.40 38.29
CA ALA A 325 -10.98 20.59 37.53
C ALA A 325 -10.20 19.33 37.14
N ALA A 326 -10.68 18.16 37.57
CA ALA A 326 -10.13 16.89 37.12
C ALA A 326 -10.28 16.83 35.60
N ALA A 327 -9.24 17.25 34.87
CA ALA A 327 -9.09 16.94 33.47
C ALA A 327 -9.13 15.42 33.40
N ALA A 328 -10.25 14.88 32.90
CA ALA A 328 -10.38 13.47 32.59
C ALA A 328 -9.08 13.07 31.89
N ALA A 329 -8.31 12.19 32.51
CA ALA A 329 -7.01 11.80 32.00
C ALA A 329 -7.23 11.28 30.58
N GLU A 330 -6.94 12.11 29.57
CA GLU A 330 -7.10 11.71 28.18
C GLU A 330 -6.21 10.47 28.00
N ASP A 331 -6.85 9.35 27.65
CA ASP A 331 -6.16 8.10 27.37
C ASP A 331 -5.02 8.41 26.39
N PRO A 332 -3.74 8.10 26.71
CA PRO A 332 -2.66 8.34 25.79
C PRO A 332 -2.98 7.62 24.49
N GLY A 333 -3.35 8.40 23.45
CA GLY A 333 -3.79 7.84 22.17
C GLY A 333 -2.81 6.76 21.67
N ARG A 334 -3.31 5.76 20.97
CA ARG A 334 -2.49 4.68 20.42
C ARG A 334 -2.06 4.98 18.99
N ASP A 335 -0.83 4.63 18.66
CA ASP A 335 -0.32 4.60 17.30
C ASP A 335 -0.66 3.29 16.63
N ALA A 336 -1.29 3.35 15.46
CA ALA A 336 -1.48 2.19 14.60
C ALA A 336 -0.11 1.74 14.07
N LEU A 337 0.26 0.48 14.34
CA LEU A 337 1.53 -0.11 13.89
C LEU A 337 1.39 -0.88 12.58
N GLY A 338 0.18 -1.28 12.20
CA GLY A 338 -0.06 -2.14 11.05
C GLY A 338 0.39 -3.59 11.27
N GLY A 339 -0.04 -4.47 10.36
CA GLY A 339 0.31 -5.89 10.35
C GLY A 339 1.32 -6.24 9.26
N ASP A 340 2.06 -7.32 9.51
CA ASP A 340 2.87 -8.00 8.49
C ASP A 340 2.01 -8.94 7.66
N VAL A 341 0.95 -9.51 8.25
CA VAL A 341 -0.04 -10.33 7.56
C VAL A 341 -1.43 -9.72 7.78
N PHE A 342 -2.25 -9.71 6.74
CA PHE A 342 -3.64 -9.30 6.86
C PHE A 342 -4.57 -10.13 5.98
N GLY A 343 -5.85 -10.16 6.38
CA GLY A 343 -6.96 -10.65 5.58
C GLY A 343 -8.16 -9.72 5.74
N SER A 344 -8.90 -9.51 4.66
CA SER A 344 -10.13 -8.73 4.61
C SER A 344 -11.16 -9.39 3.71
N LEU A 345 -12.43 -9.29 4.10
CA LEU A 345 -13.59 -9.81 3.39
C LEU A 345 -14.65 -8.71 3.35
N TYR A 346 -15.21 -8.48 2.18
CA TYR A 346 -16.45 -7.76 2.00
C TYR A 346 -17.43 -8.66 1.27
N ALA A 347 -18.65 -8.76 1.76
CA ALA A 347 -19.75 -9.40 1.06
C ALA A 347 -20.97 -8.49 1.16
N GLY A 348 -21.64 -8.21 0.04
CA GLY A 348 -22.81 -7.37 0.06
C GLY A 348 -23.75 -7.59 -1.10
N LEU A 349 -25.02 -7.34 -0.85
CA LEU A 349 -26.07 -7.29 -1.86
C LEU A 349 -26.18 -5.87 -2.37
N VAL A 350 -26.15 -5.69 -3.68
CA VAL A 350 -26.25 -4.39 -4.35
C VAL A 350 -27.48 -4.38 -5.24
N THR A 351 -28.27 -3.32 -5.18
CA THR A 351 -29.43 -3.11 -6.04
C THR A 351 -29.45 -1.68 -6.57
N ARG A 352 -29.91 -1.48 -7.80
CA ARG A 352 -30.14 -0.13 -8.32
C ARG A 352 -31.28 0.54 -7.56
N LEU A 353 -31.14 1.84 -7.32
CA LEU A 353 -32.19 2.65 -6.71
C LEU A 353 -33.29 2.94 -7.74
N PRO A 354 -34.56 3.10 -7.32
CA PRO A 354 -35.63 3.51 -8.22
C PRO A 354 -35.55 5.01 -8.55
N GLY A 355 -36.16 5.39 -9.68
CA GLY A 355 -36.32 6.79 -10.11
C GLY A 355 -35.02 7.45 -10.58
N GLN A 356 -34.99 8.79 -10.52
CA GLN A 356 -33.89 9.62 -11.04
C GLN A 356 -32.52 9.27 -10.46
N LEU A 357 -32.48 8.78 -9.22
CA LEU A 357 -31.23 8.41 -8.56
C LEU A 357 -30.64 7.12 -9.17
N GLY A 358 -31.49 6.21 -9.63
CA GLY A 358 -31.09 5.03 -10.40
C GLY A 358 -30.58 5.37 -11.79
N ASP A 359 -31.20 6.35 -12.45
CA ASP A 359 -30.78 6.84 -13.78
C ASP A 359 -29.36 7.44 -13.75
N LEU A 360 -28.95 7.99 -12.59
CA LEU A 360 -27.59 8.46 -12.33
C LEU A 360 -26.60 7.32 -11.97
N GLY A 361 -27.05 6.06 -11.99
CA GLY A 361 -26.26 4.89 -11.59
C GLY A 361 -26.22 4.65 -10.09
N GLY A 362 -27.06 5.34 -9.31
CA GLY A 362 -27.13 5.19 -7.86
C GLY A 362 -27.65 3.82 -7.42
N CYS A 363 -26.97 3.25 -6.43
CA CYS A 363 -27.26 1.92 -5.92
C CYS A 363 -27.41 1.94 -4.40
N ALA A 364 -28.27 1.07 -3.87
CA ALA A 364 -28.28 0.71 -2.47
C ALA A 364 -27.47 -0.56 -2.28
N HIS A 365 -26.79 -0.68 -1.14
CA HIS A 365 -26.16 -1.93 -0.74
C HIS A 365 -26.41 -2.28 0.72
N ALA A 366 -26.46 -3.58 0.99
CA ALA A 366 -26.45 -4.15 2.32
C ALA A 366 -25.22 -5.05 2.42
N PHE A 367 -24.37 -4.85 3.41
CA PHE A 367 -23.06 -5.50 3.44
C PHE A 367 -22.67 -6.02 4.82
N VAL A 368 -21.76 -6.98 4.80
CA VAL A 368 -20.94 -7.44 5.91
C VAL A 368 -19.49 -7.26 5.51
N ASN A 369 -18.68 -6.71 6.41
CA ASN A 369 -17.27 -6.47 6.21
C ASN A 369 -16.50 -7.06 7.39
N GLY A 370 -15.37 -7.70 7.10
CA GLY A 370 -14.56 -8.38 8.08
C GLY A 370 -13.08 -8.21 7.79
N GLY A 371 -12.26 -8.15 8.83
CA GLY A 371 -10.82 -8.12 8.63
C GLY A 371 -10.00 -8.32 9.89
N SER A 372 -8.77 -8.75 9.70
CA SER A 372 -7.76 -8.87 10.75
C SER A 372 -6.37 -8.63 10.20
N ALA A 373 -5.49 -8.11 11.05
CA ALA A 373 -4.09 -7.89 10.76
C ALA A 373 -3.24 -8.27 11.98
N ALA A 374 -2.07 -8.86 11.74
CA ALA A 374 -1.16 -9.32 12.79
C ALA A 374 0.31 -9.13 12.40
N LEU A 375 1.19 -9.06 13.41
CA LEU A 375 2.64 -9.05 13.22
C LEU A 375 3.19 -10.48 13.19
N LEU A 376 4.06 -10.78 12.24
CA LEU A 376 4.71 -12.09 12.16
C LEU A 376 5.84 -12.19 13.19
N CYS A 377 6.62 -11.13 13.37
CA CYS A 377 7.70 -11.05 14.36
C CYS A 377 7.29 -10.23 15.59
N GLY A 378 6.62 -10.86 16.56
CA GLY A 378 6.20 -10.21 17.82
C GLY A 378 7.34 -9.87 18.80
N ALA A 379 8.52 -10.49 18.66
CA ALA A 379 9.64 -10.30 19.58
C ALA A 379 10.29 -8.90 19.49
N ALA A 380 10.25 -8.26 18.32
CA ALA A 380 10.94 -6.98 18.08
C ALA A 380 10.23 -5.75 18.69
N TYR A 381 8.98 -5.89 19.16
CA TYR A 381 8.13 -4.76 19.53
C TYR A 381 7.62 -4.76 20.98
N GLY A 382 8.27 -5.53 21.85
CA GLY A 382 8.12 -5.38 23.31
C GLY A 382 6.86 -6.00 23.91
N GLY A 383 6.20 -6.91 23.20
CA GLY A 383 4.99 -7.59 23.67
C GLY A 383 4.98 -9.06 23.26
N ALA A 384 5.79 -9.90 23.92
CA ALA A 384 5.52 -11.32 23.95
C ALA A 384 6.06 -11.93 25.25
N ARG A 385 5.13 -12.44 26.07
CA ARG A 385 5.42 -13.57 26.96
C ARG A 385 6.13 -14.63 26.13
N ARG A 386 7.22 -15.16 26.69
CA ARG A 386 7.94 -16.33 26.18
C ARG A 386 6.90 -17.42 25.87
N ALA A 387 6.64 -17.68 24.59
CA ALA A 387 5.91 -18.87 24.20
C ALA A 387 6.88 -20.04 24.39
N GLU A 388 6.85 -20.63 25.58
CA GLU A 388 7.45 -21.93 25.86
C GLU A 388 6.57 -23.01 25.21
N GLY A 389 7.18 -23.86 24.38
CA GLY A 389 6.56 -25.00 23.69
C GLY A 389 6.45 -24.76 22.17
N ALA A 390 6.87 -25.65 21.27
CA ALA A 390 7.33 -27.03 21.37
C ALA A 390 8.30 -27.29 20.19
N GLY A 391 9.17 -28.29 20.32
CA GLY A 391 10.20 -28.64 19.33
C GLY A 391 9.62 -29.02 17.96
N ALA A 392 9.46 -28.04 17.08
CA ALA A 392 9.28 -28.26 15.65
C ALA A 392 10.66 -28.33 14.99
N ALA A 393 10.87 -29.34 14.14
CA ALA A 393 12.09 -29.49 13.35
C ALA A 393 12.39 -28.19 12.58
N PRO A 394 13.67 -27.80 12.41
CA PRO A 394 14.02 -26.63 11.63
C PRO A 394 13.51 -26.83 10.19
N GLU A 395 12.57 -25.99 9.78
CA GLU A 395 12.10 -25.99 8.39
C GLU A 395 13.28 -25.56 7.51
N THR A 396 13.73 -26.45 6.62
CA THR A 396 15.03 -26.36 5.94
C THR A 396 15.11 -25.29 4.87
N THR A 397 13.98 -24.63 4.53
CA THR A 397 13.94 -23.53 3.57
C THR A 397 13.22 -22.29 4.12
N PRO A 398 13.68 -21.08 3.78
CA PRO A 398 13.04 -19.82 4.19
C PRO A 398 11.56 -19.71 3.80
N LEU A 399 11.18 -20.28 2.65
CA LEU A 399 9.79 -20.30 2.17
C LEU A 399 8.89 -21.22 3.01
N ALA A 400 9.39 -22.40 3.40
CA ALA A 400 8.67 -23.26 4.33
C ALA A 400 8.44 -22.52 5.65
N ALA A 401 9.50 -21.93 6.23
CA ALA A 401 9.42 -21.20 7.51
C ALA A 401 8.38 -20.08 7.49
N LEU A 402 8.28 -19.35 6.37
CA LEU A 402 7.23 -18.37 6.14
C LEU A 402 5.84 -19.02 6.10
N GLY A 403 5.68 -20.11 5.33
CA GLY A 403 4.43 -20.87 5.27
C GLY A 403 3.97 -21.36 6.65
N GLY A 404 4.87 -21.90 7.46
CA GLY A 404 4.62 -22.31 8.84
C GLY A 404 4.21 -21.12 9.73
N ALA A 405 4.90 -19.98 9.63
CA ALA A 405 4.58 -18.77 10.39
C ALA A 405 3.21 -18.18 10.01
N VAL A 406 2.90 -18.10 8.72
CA VAL A 406 1.60 -17.63 8.22
C VAL A 406 0.49 -18.58 8.66
N ARG A 407 0.69 -19.90 8.54
CA ARG A 407 -0.30 -20.90 8.99
C ARG A 407 -0.59 -20.80 10.48
N ARG A 408 0.43 -20.57 11.32
CA ARG A 408 0.26 -20.33 12.77
C ARG A 408 -0.56 -19.07 13.05
N ARG A 409 -0.34 -18.00 12.28
CA ARG A 409 -1.11 -16.75 12.41
C ARG A 409 -2.50 -16.81 11.77
N ALA A 410 -2.77 -17.72 10.83
CA ALA A 410 -4.08 -17.83 10.19
C ALA A 410 -5.20 -18.13 11.20
N GLY A 411 -4.95 -19.02 12.17
CA GLY A 411 -5.90 -19.31 13.25
C GLY A 411 -6.16 -18.10 14.14
N GLU A 412 -5.12 -17.33 14.46
CA GLU A 412 -5.24 -16.08 15.23
C GLU A 412 -5.97 -14.99 14.46
N LEU A 413 -5.69 -14.83 13.16
CA LEU A 413 -6.39 -13.87 12.29
C LEU A 413 -7.88 -14.17 12.23
N ALA A 414 -8.25 -15.45 12.12
CA ALA A 414 -9.64 -15.89 12.15
C ALA A 414 -10.30 -15.62 13.51
N ALA A 415 -9.62 -15.97 14.61
CA ALA A 415 -10.13 -15.78 15.97
C ALA A 415 -10.24 -14.31 16.38
N THR A 416 -9.36 -13.45 15.86
CA THR A 416 -9.33 -12.01 16.13
C THR A 416 -9.98 -11.20 15.02
N CYS A 417 -10.78 -11.82 14.15
CA CYS A 417 -11.44 -11.11 13.06
C CYS A 417 -12.44 -10.07 13.61
N ARG A 418 -12.32 -8.84 13.13
CA ARG A 418 -13.28 -7.77 13.41
C ARG A 418 -14.36 -7.83 12.36
N TRP A 419 -15.60 -7.55 12.76
CA TRP A 419 -16.76 -7.62 11.89
C TRP A 419 -17.60 -6.36 12.01
N SER A 420 -18.13 -5.92 10.88
CA SER A 420 -19.14 -4.88 10.78
C SER A 420 -20.18 -5.27 9.74
N ALA A 421 -21.37 -4.72 9.88
CA ALA A 421 -22.44 -4.84 8.90
C ALA A 421 -23.06 -3.47 8.68
N GLY A 422 -23.68 -3.24 7.53
CA GLY A 422 -24.23 -1.93 7.24
C GLY A 422 -25.17 -1.90 6.05
N LEU A 423 -25.86 -0.78 5.97
CA LEU A 423 -26.65 -0.38 4.81
C LEU A 423 -26.04 0.89 4.25
N GLY A 424 -26.14 1.11 2.95
CA GLY A 424 -25.61 2.33 2.36
C GLY A 424 -26.07 2.61 0.95
N LEU A 425 -25.73 3.81 0.50
CA LEU A 425 -25.96 4.30 -0.84
C LEU A 425 -24.61 4.52 -1.54
N VAL A 426 -24.52 4.10 -2.79
CA VAL A 426 -23.34 4.23 -3.64
C VAL A 426 -23.72 5.07 -4.85
N LEU A 427 -22.98 6.14 -5.08
CA LEU A 427 -23.13 7.00 -6.26
C LEU A 427 -21.84 6.94 -7.09
N PRO A 428 -21.90 6.47 -8.35
CA PRO A 428 -20.75 6.51 -9.22
C PRO A 428 -20.46 7.96 -9.63
N THR A 429 -19.20 8.37 -9.51
CA THR A 429 -18.71 9.66 -9.99
C THR A 429 -17.52 9.43 -10.93
N PRO A 430 -17.12 10.41 -11.75
CA PRO A 430 -15.94 10.28 -12.61
C PRO A 430 -14.63 10.01 -11.84
N PHE A 431 -14.60 10.31 -10.53
CA PHE A 431 -13.40 10.23 -9.69
C PHE A 431 -13.42 9.03 -8.73
N GLY A 432 -14.44 8.19 -8.80
CA GLY A 432 -14.61 7.05 -7.90
C GLY A 432 -16.06 6.88 -7.46
N ARG A 433 -16.30 5.99 -6.51
CA ARG A 433 -17.65 5.84 -5.92
C ARG A 433 -17.73 6.70 -4.66
N PHE A 434 -18.76 7.53 -4.57
CA PHE A 434 -19.16 8.11 -3.31
C PHE A 434 -20.02 7.11 -2.54
N GLU A 435 -19.74 6.90 -1.27
CA GLU A 435 -20.52 6.03 -0.39
C GLU A 435 -21.03 6.80 0.83
N ALA A 436 -22.30 6.62 1.13
CA ALA A 436 -22.91 7.01 2.39
C ALA A 436 -23.44 5.75 3.08
N ASN A 437 -22.78 5.34 4.16
CA ASN A 437 -23.04 4.09 4.85
C ASN A 437 -23.51 4.36 6.28
N TYR A 438 -24.45 3.56 6.77
CA TYR A 438 -24.76 3.41 8.18
C TYR A 438 -24.23 2.05 8.64
N VAL A 439 -23.30 2.04 9.58
CA VAL A 439 -22.50 0.86 9.92
C VAL A 439 -22.66 0.48 11.38
N TRP A 440 -22.95 -0.79 11.63
CA TRP A 440 -22.89 -1.43 12.93
C TRP A 440 -21.58 -2.20 13.08
N VAL A 441 -20.89 -2.00 14.20
CA VAL A 441 -19.71 -2.80 14.55
C VAL A 441 -20.19 -4.01 15.33
N LEU A 442 -19.95 -5.20 14.79
CA LEU A 442 -20.39 -6.48 15.36
C LEU A 442 -19.31 -7.10 16.25
N ALA A 443 -18.04 -6.94 15.88
CA ALA A 443 -16.90 -7.41 16.67
C ALA A 443 -15.71 -6.46 16.53
N ALA A 444 -15.12 -6.09 17.67
CA ALA A 444 -13.93 -5.26 17.78
C ALA A 444 -12.98 -5.88 18.82
N GLN A 445 -11.70 -5.53 18.78
CA GLN A 445 -10.70 -5.97 19.75
C GLN A 445 -10.16 -4.78 20.57
N PRO A 446 -9.53 -5.04 21.74
CA PRO A 446 -8.87 -4.00 22.51
C PRO A 446 -7.81 -3.25 21.69
N GLY A 447 -7.89 -1.92 21.68
CA GLY A 447 -6.96 -1.06 20.94
C GLY A 447 -7.37 -0.75 19.50
N ASP A 448 -8.49 -1.30 19.03
CA ASP A 448 -9.14 -0.83 17.79
C ASP A 448 -9.90 0.49 18.05
N TYR A 449 -10.15 1.24 16.97
CA TYR A 449 -10.96 2.47 17.00
C TYR A 449 -12.28 2.28 16.22
N PRO A 450 -13.32 1.69 16.84
CA PRO A 450 -14.61 1.50 16.18
C PRO A 450 -15.30 2.85 15.94
N LYS A 451 -15.95 2.97 14.78
CA LYS A 451 -16.76 4.11 14.33
C LYS A 451 -18.09 3.61 13.78
N ALA A 452 -19.01 3.26 14.68
CA ALA A 452 -20.38 2.92 14.32
C ALA A 452 -21.19 4.16 13.94
N GLY A 453 -22.26 3.97 13.16
CA GLY A 453 -23.15 5.03 12.68
C GLY A 453 -22.83 5.47 11.25
N LEU A 454 -23.01 6.77 10.98
CA LEU A 454 -22.83 7.33 9.65
C LEU A 454 -21.35 7.40 9.25
N GLN A 455 -21.03 6.85 8.09
CA GLN A 455 -19.71 6.86 7.49
C GLN A 455 -19.81 7.27 6.02
N PHE A 456 -19.11 8.36 5.66
CA PHE A 456 -18.99 8.84 4.30
C PHE A 456 -17.61 8.49 3.74
N GLY A 457 -17.52 8.21 2.46
CA GLY A 457 -16.24 7.88 1.84
C GLY A 457 -16.25 8.00 0.33
N PHE A 458 -15.06 8.20 -0.22
CA PHE A 458 -14.78 7.99 -1.63
C PHE A 458 -13.92 6.74 -1.73
N ALA A 459 -14.44 5.71 -2.38
CA ALA A 459 -13.72 4.45 -2.55
C ALA A 459 -13.33 4.27 -4.02
N ALA A 460 -12.04 4.06 -4.26
CA ALA A 460 -11.54 3.56 -5.52
C ALA A 460 -11.83 2.05 -5.65
N SER A 461 -11.77 1.52 -6.86
CA SER A 461 -11.78 0.07 -7.07
C SER A 461 -10.54 -0.55 -6.41
N PRO A 462 -10.63 -1.71 -5.72
CA PRO A 462 -9.44 -2.38 -5.18
C PRO A 462 -8.50 -2.90 -6.29
N ILE A 463 -9.03 -3.14 -7.49
CA ILE A 463 -8.27 -3.65 -8.65
C ILE A 463 -8.00 -2.57 -9.73
N THR A 464 -7.62 -1.36 -9.32
CA THR A 464 -7.30 -0.26 -10.26
C THR A 464 -6.24 -0.68 -11.30
N PRO A 465 -6.36 -0.26 -12.58
CA PRO A 465 -5.38 -0.53 -13.62
C PRO A 465 -3.96 -0.14 -13.22
N VAL A 466 -2.98 -0.85 -13.79
CA VAL A 466 -1.58 -0.67 -13.45
C VAL A 466 -0.98 0.41 -14.37
N GLY A 467 -1.14 1.67 -14.00
CA GLY A 467 -0.55 2.82 -14.68
C GLY A 467 0.61 3.43 -13.89
N PRO A 468 1.54 4.13 -14.56
CA PRO A 468 2.53 4.98 -13.91
C PRO A 468 1.96 6.34 -13.48
#